data_AF-A0A1F3U087-F1
#
_entry.id   AF-A0A1F3U087-F1
#
_cell.length_a   1.000
_cell.length_b   1.000
_cell.length_c   1.000
_cell.angle_alpha   90.00
_cell.angle_beta   90.00
_cell.angle_gamma   90.00
#
_symmetry.space_group_name_H-M   'P 1'
#
loop_
_entity.id
_entity.type
_entity.pdbx_description
1 polymer ?
#
loop_
_entity_poly.entity_id
_entity_poly.type
_entity_poly.pdbx_seq_one_letter_code
_entity_poly.pdbx_strand_id
1 'polypeptide(L)'
;MRIETHSHQGLLKMPTTSVHQLLDDQLTIFLRSWGSQDYDQKFIDEVSHFLSTAQADIEVTSPFDFAENLTQLANKVRVAILLAHDYFYKIENKNFFSVGFECLILMRSKNELAWGAVGRFDLYELEGQATGILTAVGTDRDRQTLLPIELLGVEREIELRCGSTRFSENTFVASSVYQNQIQFNLVAGSDQWSIGHQSVNGSYWYSKIKSE
;
A
#
# COMPACT_ATOMS: atom_id res chain seq x y z
N MET A 1 13.52 6.89 -0.51
CA MET A 1 13.39 5.42 -0.69
C MET A 1 13.52 5.15 -2.18
N ARG A 2 14.15 4.05 -2.61
CA ARG A 2 14.20 3.72 -4.05
C ARG A 2 13.20 2.64 -4.40
N ILE A 3 12.44 2.86 -5.47
CA ILE A 3 11.33 2.02 -5.88
C ILE A 3 11.59 1.39 -7.26
N GLU A 4 11.47 0.06 -7.34
CA GLU A 4 11.57 -0.69 -8.60
C GLU A 4 10.34 -1.57 -8.79
N THR A 5 9.52 -1.24 -9.79
CA THR A 5 8.23 -1.90 -10.02
C THR A 5 8.30 -2.88 -11.18
N HIS A 6 7.70 -4.06 -11.00
CA HIS A 6 7.63 -5.10 -11.99
C HIS A 6 6.21 -5.66 -12.05
N SER A 7 5.80 -6.07 -13.24
CA SER A 7 4.51 -6.74 -13.41
C SER A 7 4.57 -7.78 -14.51
N HIS A 8 3.71 -8.78 -14.39
CA HIS A 8 3.46 -9.77 -15.41
C HIS A 8 1.96 -9.98 -15.53
N GLN A 9 1.48 -10.01 -16.78
CA GLN A 9 0.08 -10.21 -17.10
C GLN A 9 -0.04 -11.57 -17.77
N GLY A 10 -0.76 -12.49 -17.12
CA GLY A 10 -1.21 -13.73 -17.72
C GLY A 10 -2.42 -13.48 -18.64
N LEU A 11 -3.33 -14.45 -18.70
CA LEU A 11 -4.54 -14.36 -19.54
C LEU A 11 -5.50 -13.25 -19.07
N LEU A 12 -5.54 -12.96 -17.77
CA LEU A 12 -6.40 -11.94 -17.18
C LEU A 12 -5.55 -10.74 -16.73
N LYS A 13 -6.00 -9.55 -17.13
CA LYS A 13 -5.30 -8.30 -16.86
C LYS A 13 -5.57 -7.83 -15.43
N MET A 14 -4.53 -7.76 -14.61
CA MET A 14 -4.57 -7.16 -13.27
C MET A 14 -4.92 -5.67 -13.34
N PRO A 15 -5.60 -5.14 -12.31
CA PRO A 15 -5.77 -3.70 -12.15
C PRO A 15 -4.40 -3.01 -12.14
N THR A 16 -4.29 -1.92 -12.91
CA THR A 16 -3.06 -1.12 -12.98
C THR A 16 -2.80 -0.48 -11.62
N THR A 17 -1.59 -0.67 -11.10
CA THR A 17 -1.14 -0.02 -9.87
C THR A 17 -0.29 1.18 -10.24
N SER A 18 -0.73 2.39 -9.86
CA SER A 18 0.10 3.59 -9.94
C SER A 18 0.96 3.69 -8.68
N VAL A 19 2.19 4.22 -8.84
CA VAL A 19 3.15 4.35 -7.75
C VAL A 19 3.65 5.79 -7.72
N HIS A 20 3.49 6.44 -6.59
CA HIS A 20 3.80 7.86 -6.42
C HIS A 20 4.77 8.03 -5.26
N GLN A 21 5.87 8.76 -5.49
CA GLN A 21 6.84 9.13 -4.46
C GLN A 21 6.75 10.63 -4.20
N LEU A 22 6.62 11.01 -2.93
CA LEU A 22 6.32 12.36 -2.47
C LEU A 22 7.14 12.68 -1.21
N LEU A 23 7.20 13.96 -0.84
CA LEU A 23 7.88 14.43 0.38
C LEU A 23 9.35 13.97 0.43
N ASP A 24 10.14 14.27 -0.61
CA ASP A 24 11.54 13.85 -0.75
C ASP A 24 11.73 12.33 -0.57
N ASP A 25 10.88 11.55 -1.26
CA ASP A 25 10.82 10.09 -1.22
C ASP A 25 10.59 9.47 0.17
N GLN A 26 10.01 10.25 1.11
CA GLN A 26 9.56 9.77 2.41
C GLN A 26 8.18 9.14 2.34
N LEU A 27 7.32 9.61 1.45
CA LEU A 27 5.98 9.08 1.23
C LEU A 27 5.96 8.28 -0.08
N THR A 28 5.47 7.05 -0.03
CA THR A 28 5.18 6.24 -1.22
C THR A 28 3.74 5.78 -1.18
N ILE A 29 3.00 6.02 -2.26
CA ILE A 29 1.60 5.62 -2.41
C ILE A 29 1.50 4.64 -3.58
N PHE A 30 1.11 3.42 -3.28
CA PHE A 30 0.67 2.43 -4.27
C PHE A 30 -0.85 2.51 -4.35
N LEU A 31 -1.40 2.81 -5.52
CA LEU A 31 -2.81 3.08 -5.69
C LEU A 31 -3.39 2.27 -6.85
N ARG A 32 -4.58 1.71 -6.63
CA ARG A 32 -5.44 1.16 -7.69
C ARG A 32 -6.80 1.80 -7.61
N SER A 33 -7.19 2.44 -8.69
CA SER A 33 -8.48 3.08 -8.80
C SER A 33 -9.44 2.19 -9.59
N TRP A 34 -10.59 1.95 -8.99
CA TRP A 34 -11.70 1.22 -9.55
C TRP A 34 -12.78 2.24 -9.91
N GLY A 35 -12.84 2.62 -11.19
CA GLY A 35 -13.67 3.71 -11.68
C GLY A 35 -12.85 4.68 -12.52
N SER A 36 -13.13 5.99 -12.39
CA SER A 36 -12.31 7.01 -13.09
C SER A 36 -10.96 7.22 -12.40
N GLN A 37 -9.89 7.26 -13.20
CA GLN A 37 -8.54 7.60 -12.75
C GLN A 37 -8.33 9.11 -12.53
N ASP A 38 -9.30 9.95 -12.91
CA ASP A 38 -9.24 11.41 -12.69
C ASP A 38 -9.22 11.76 -11.19
N TYR A 39 -9.60 10.81 -10.33
CA TYR A 39 -9.62 10.97 -8.88
C TYR A 39 -8.32 10.56 -8.18
N ASP A 40 -7.36 9.95 -8.90
CA ASP A 40 -6.06 9.55 -8.33
C ASP A 40 -5.35 10.74 -7.69
N GLN A 41 -5.27 11.86 -8.41
CA GLN A 41 -4.60 13.06 -7.92
C GLN A 41 -5.27 13.61 -6.66
N LYS A 42 -6.61 13.62 -6.60
CA LYS A 42 -7.35 14.05 -5.41
C LYS A 42 -7.03 13.16 -4.20
N PHE A 43 -6.97 11.84 -4.40
CA PHE A 43 -6.58 10.91 -3.33
C PHE A 43 -5.17 11.19 -2.82
N ILE A 44 -4.23 11.39 -3.75
CA ILE A 44 -2.83 11.71 -3.44
C ILE A 44 -2.74 13.03 -2.67
N ASP A 45 -3.49 14.05 -3.09
CA ASP A 45 -3.52 15.37 -2.47
C ASP A 45 -4.05 15.28 -1.04
N GLU A 46 -5.17 14.60 -0.79
CA GLU A 46 -5.72 14.42 0.56
C GLU A 46 -4.74 13.74 1.52
N VAL A 47 -4.11 12.64 1.07
CA VAL A 47 -3.15 11.88 1.88
C VAL A 47 -1.88 12.70 2.14
N SER A 48 -1.30 13.28 1.08
CA SER A 48 -0.04 14.03 1.19
C SER A 48 -0.19 15.34 1.95
N HIS A 49 -1.33 16.03 1.80
CA HIS A 49 -1.65 17.24 2.54
C HIS A 49 -1.65 16.94 4.04
N PHE A 50 -2.45 15.97 4.49
CA PHE A 50 -2.48 15.62 5.92
C PHE A 50 -1.11 15.18 6.44
N LEU A 51 -0.40 14.29 5.74
CA LEU A 51 0.89 13.78 6.20
C LEU A 51 1.97 14.87 6.28
N SER A 52 2.01 15.79 5.32
CA SER A 52 2.94 16.92 5.34
C SER A 52 2.64 17.89 6.50
N THR A 53 1.38 18.20 6.75
CA THR A 53 0.96 19.03 7.89
C THR A 53 1.27 18.35 9.21
N ALA A 54 0.95 17.06 9.34
CA ALA A 54 1.22 16.27 10.55
C ALA A 54 2.72 16.03 10.80
N GLN A 55 3.58 16.16 9.80
CA GLN A 55 5.03 16.18 10.01
C GLN A 55 5.53 17.52 10.55
N ALA A 56 4.96 18.63 10.08
CA ALA A 56 5.36 19.97 10.46
C ALA A 56 4.85 20.40 11.85
N ASP A 57 3.67 19.91 12.24
CA ASP A 57 3.00 20.27 13.49
C ASP A 57 2.74 19.04 14.37
N ILE A 58 3.11 19.14 15.64
CA ILE A 58 2.93 18.08 16.65
C ILE A 58 1.46 18.03 17.12
N GLU A 59 0.71 19.13 17.00
CA GLU A 59 -0.65 19.28 17.54
C GLU A 59 -1.77 19.16 16.50
N VAL A 60 -1.51 18.51 15.35
CA VAL A 60 -2.56 18.32 14.33
C VAL A 60 -3.77 17.61 14.92
N THR A 61 -4.90 18.32 14.97
CA THR A 61 -6.18 17.78 15.40
C THR A 61 -6.75 16.88 14.32
N SER A 62 -7.09 15.64 14.70
CA SER A 62 -7.70 14.64 13.84
C SER A 62 -9.12 14.33 14.34
N PRO A 63 -10.11 14.10 13.47
CA PRO A 63 -11.42 13.62 13.87
C PRO A 63 -11.41 12.13 14.26
N PHE A 64 -10.31 11.42 14.00
CA PHE A 64 -10.12 10.02 14.35
C PHE A 64 -9.17 9.88 15.53
N ASP A 65 -9.54 9.01 16.47
CA ASP A 65 -8.71 8.68 17.62
C ASP A 65 -7.42 7.95 17.19
N PHE A 66 -6.35 8.22 17.93
CA PHE A 66 -5.10 7.48 17.83
C PHE A 66 -5.26 6.10 18.46
N ALA A 67 -4.79 5.07 17.77
CA ALA A 67 -4.72 3.74 18.33
C ALA A 67 -3.47 3.64 19.23
N GLU A 68 -3.66 3.32 20.51
CA GLU A 68 -2.59 3.28 21.52
C GLU A 68 -1.50 2.25 21.23
N ASN A 69 -1.83 1.20 20.46
CA ASN A 69 -0.92 0.13 20.07
C ASN A 69 -0.09 0.45 18.80
N LEU A 70 -0.29 1.62 18.20
CA LEU A 70 0.44 2.06 17.02
C LEU A 70 1.43 3.18 17.38
N THR A 71 2.53 3.26 16.63
CA THR A 71 3.44 4.40 16.72
C THR A 71 2.76 5.68 16.26
N GLN A 72 3.37 6.84 16.56
CA GLN A 72 2.86 8.11 16.09
C GLN A 72 2.85 8.18 14.55
N LEU A 73 3.87 7.64 13.87
CA LEU A 73 3.95 7.66 12.42
C LEU A 73 2.90 6.73 11.78
N ALA A 74 2.71 5.52 12.33
CA ALA A 74 1.66 4.60 11.88
C ALA A 74 0.26 5.19 12.08
N ASN A 75 0.02 5.86 13.21
CA ASN A 75 -1.24 6.57 13.42
C ASN A 75 -1.45 7.70 12.41
N LYS A 76 -0.42 8.48 12.06
CA LYS A 76 -0.53 9.51 11.02
C LYS A 76 -0.91 8.91 9.67
N VAL A 77 -0.29 7.79 9.27
CA VAL A 77 -0.66 7.08 8.03
C VAL A 77 -2.11 6.58 8.11
N ARG A 78 -2.50 5.99 9.24
CA ARG A 78 -3.88 5.52 9.47
C ARG A 78 -4.89 6.65 9.31
N VAL A 79 -4.66 7.78 9.96
CA VAL A 79 -5.55 8.95 9.90
C VAL A 79 -5.61 9.53 8.49
N ALA A 80 -4.48 9.61 7.77
CA ALA A 80 -4.46 10.07 6.38
C ALA A 80 -5.38 9.24 5.47
N ILE A 81 -5.33 7.91 5.61
CA ILE A 81 -6.19 6.98 4.86
C ILE A 81 -7.66 7.15 5.26
N LEU A 82 -7.96 7.29 6.55
CA LEU A 82 -9.33 7.49 7.03
C LEU A 82 -9.93 8.82 6.58
N LEU A 83 -9.13 9.89 6.51
CA LEU A 83 -9.56 11.18 5.97
C LEU A 83 -9.87 11.09 4.49
N ALA A 84 -8.98 10.47 3.70
CA ALA A 84 -9.22 10.23 2.29
C ALA A 84 -10.48 9.35 2.08
N HIS A 85 -10.64 8.29 2.88
CA HIS A 85 -11.83 7.46 2.88
C HIS A 85 -13.10 8.27 3.10
N ASP A 86 -13.14 9.09 4.17
CA ASP A 86 -14.29 9.91 4.52
C ASP A 86 -14.60 10.95 3.44
N TYR A 87 -13.57 11.56 2.85
CA TYR A 87 -13.71 12.49 1.73
C TYR A 87 -14.42 11.81 0.56
N PHE A 88 -13.92 10.66 0.10
CA PHE A 88 -14.52 9.98 -1.04
C PHE A 88 -15.91 9.41 -0.73
N TYR A 89 -16.11 8.83 0.45
CA TYR A 89 -17.39 8.25 0.84
C TYR A 89 -18.48 9.31 1.00
N LYS A 90 -18.18 10.43 1.66
CA LYS A 90 -19.18 11.45 2.02
C LYS A 90 -19.36 12.55 0.98
N ILE A 91 -18.35 12.80 0.15
CA ILE A 91 -18.35 13.91 -0.81
C ILE A 91 -18.47 13.39 -2.24
N GLU A 92 -17.45 12.67 -2.72
CA GLU A 92 -17.37 12.28 -4.13
C GLU A 92 -18.39 11.19 -4.51
N ASN A 93 -18.51 10.15 -3.68
CA ASN A 93 -19.39 9.01 -3.94
C ASN A 93 -20.78 9.16 -3.29
N LYS A 94 -21.11 10.33 -2.74
CA LYS A 94 -22.35 10.56 -2.00
C LYS A 94 -23.61 10.20 -2.79
N ASN A 95 -23.63 10.59 -4.07
CA ASN A 95 -24.80 10.42 -4.94
C ASN A 95 -24.62 9.24 -5.90
N PHE A 96 -23.39 9.00 -6.36
CA PHE A 96 -23.06 7.95 -7.32
C PHE A 96 -21.69 7.38 -7.02
N PHE A 97 -21.56 6.05 -7.01
CA PHE A 97 -20.28 5.37 -6.88
C PHE A 97 -19.44 5.58 -8.14
N SER A 98 -18.61 6.63 -8.12
CA SER A 98 -17.81 7.08 -9.25
C SER A 98 -16.40 6.48 -9.23
N VAL A 99 -15.87 6.23 -8.03
CA VAL A 99 -14.53 5.66 -7.83
C VAL A 99 -14.43 4.93 -6.50
N GLY A 100 -13.62 3.87 -6.43
CA GLY A 100 -13.14 3.29 -5.18
C GLY A 100 -11.66 2.96 -5.29
N PHE A 101 -10.97 2.84 -4.17
CA PHE A 101 -9.51 2.65 -4.17
C PHE A 101 -9.08 1.44 -3.37
N GLU A 102 -8.10 0.70 -3.89
CA GLU A 102 -7.21 -0.13 -3.09
C GLU A 102 -5.89 0.63 -2.96
N CYS A 103 -5.26 0.61 -1.79
CA CYS A 103 -4.00 1.31 -1.58
C CYS A 103 -3.07 0.62 -0.60
N LEU A 104 -1.78 0.88 -0.77
CA LEU A 104 -0.75 0.70 0.23
C LEU A 104 0.03 2.01 0.31
N ILE A 105 0.08 2.59 1.50
CA ILE A 105 0.80 3.83 1.78
C ILE A 105 1.95 3.51 2.70
N LEU A 106 3.15 3.95 2.32
CA LEU A 106 4.37 3.83 3.10
C LEU A 106 4.86 5.22 3.47
N MET A 107 5.19 5.41 4.74
CA MET A 107 5.78 6.65 5.25
C MET A 107 7.06 6.34 6.02
N ARG A 108 8.18 6.88 5.55
CA ARG A 108 9.49 6.79 6.20
C ARG A 108 9.71 8.03 7.08
N SER A 109 10.13 7.81 8.31
CA SER A 109 10.73 8.87 9.14
C SER A 109 11.91 8.31 9.92
N LYS A 110 13.10 8.87 9.71
CA LYS A 110 14.35 8.40 10.33
C LYS A 110 14.54 6.88 10.09
N ASN A 111 14.46 6.09 11.16
CA ASN A 111 14.64 4.63 11.19
C ASN A 111 13.31 3.88 11.34
N GLU A 112 12.19 4.50 10.98
CA GLU A 112 10.86 3.92 11.05
C GLU A 112 10.21 3.94 9.66
N LEU A 113 9.60 2.82 9.30
CA LEU A 113 8.69 2.70 8.15
C LEU A 113 7.30 2.37 8.69
N ALA A 114 6.40 3.34 8.59
CA ALA A 114 4.99 3.15 8.84
C ALA A 114 4.28 2.76 7.53
N TRP A 115 3.23 1.95 7.66
CA TRP A 115 2.43 1.53 6.53
C TRP A 115 0.93 1.48 6.87
N GLY A 116 0.11 1.65 5.85
CA GLY A 116 -1.33 1.44 5.90
C GLY A 116 -1.82 0.86 4.58
N ALA A 117 -2.68 -0.15 4.62
CA ALA A 117 -3.15 -0.90 3.47
C ALA A 117 -4.66 -1.17 3.53
N VAL A 118 -5.32 -1.03 2.37
CA VAL A 118 -6.74 -1.36 2.15
C VAL A 118 -6.84 -2.07 0.79
N GLY A 119 -7.62 -3.14 0.72
CA GLY A 119 -7.76 -3.95 -0.49
C GLY A 119 -6.54 -4.85 -0.73
N ARG A 120 -6.19 -5.13 -1.98
CA ARG A 120 -5.24 -6.22 -2.30
C ARG A 120 -3.78 -5.78 -2.40
N PHE A 121 -3.15 -5.57 -1.25
CA PHE A 121 -1.71 -5.31 -1.12
C PHE A 121 -1.09 -6.08 0.04
N ASP A 122 -0.04 -6.83 -0.29
CA ASP A 122 0.85 -7.43 0.69
C ASP A 122 2.10 -6.58 0.85
N LEU A 123 2.64 -6.59 2.06
CA LEU A 123 3.93 -6.01 2.37
C LEU A 123 4.82 -7.03 3.07
N TYR A 124 5.96 -7.29 2.46
CA TYR A 124 6.99 -8.18 2.97
C TYR A 124 8.21 -7.38 3.41
N GLU A 125 8.85 -7.84 4.47
CA GLU A 125 10.17 -7.40 4.91
C GLU A 125 11.18 -8.52 4.63
N LEU A 126 12.26 -8.16 3.95
CA LEU A 126 13.30 -9.09 3.57
C LEU A 126 14.61 -8.71 4.26
N GLU A 127 15.10 -9.62 5.11
CA GLU A 127 16.33 -9.46 5.89
C GLU A 127 17.24 -10.68 5.68
N GLY A 128 18.31 -10.52 4.90
CA GLY A 128 19.27 -11.59 4.62
C GLY A 128 18.67 -12.76 3.84
N GLN A 129 18.29 -13.85 4.53
CA GLN A 129 17.56 -14.99 3.95
C GLN A 129 16.13 -15.13 4.52
N ALA A 130 15.76 -14.29 5.47
CA ALA A 130 14.45 -14.32 6.11
C ALA A 130 13.46 -13.44 5.35
N THR A 131 12.26 -13.98 5.17
CA THR A 131 11.10 -13.25 4.63
C THR A 131 10.06 -13.17 5.74
N GLY A 132 9.82 -11.95 6.23
CA GLY A 132 8.73 -11.63 7.14
C GLY A 132 7.53 -11.07 6.38
N ILE A 133 6.32 -11.49 6.74
CA ILE A 133 5.09 -10.86 6.24
C ILE A 133 4.71 -9.78 7.25
N LEU A 134 4.74 -8.51 6.84
CA LEU A 134 4.29 -7.39 7.67
C LEU A 134 2.77 -7.26 7.62
N THR A 135 2.19 -7.39 6.43
CA THR A 135 0.75 -7.47 6.24
C THR A 135 0.42 -8.25 4.98
N ALA A 136 -0.72 -8.94 5.01
CA ALA A 136 -1.32 -9.54 3.84
C ALA A 136 -2.81 -9.20 3.85
N VAL A 137 -3.29 -8.54 2.79
CA VAL A 137 -4.66 -8.05 2.71
C VAL A 137 -5.30 -8.56 1.42
N GLY A 138 -6.41 -9.29 1.56
CA GLY A 138 -7.15 -9.86 0.42
C GLY A 138 -6.54 -11.11 -0.24
N THR A 139 -5.43 -11.63 0.25
CA THR A 139 -4.73 -12.78 -0.38
C THR A 139 -5.51 -14.08 -0.39
N ASP A 140 -6.46 -14.24 0.52
CA ASP A 140 -7.38 -15.38 0.58
C ASP A 140 -8.24 -15.51 -0.70
N ARG A 141 -8.44 -14.39 -1.41
CA ARG A 141 -9.26 -14.33 -2.64
C ARG A 141 -8.46 -14.33 -3.94
N ASP A 142 -7.12 -14.32 -3.87
CA ASP A 142 -6.24 -14.22 -5.04
C ASP A 142 -6.39 -15.37 -6.03
N ARG A 143 -6.89 -16.53 -5.59
CA ARG A 143 -7.13 -17.68 -6.48
C ARG A 143 -8.50 -17.66 -7.17
N GLN A 144 -9.43 -16.84 -6.67
CA GLN A 144 -10.85 -16.93 -6.99
C GLN A 144 -11.39 -15.72 -7.75
N THR A 145 -10.96 -14.51 -7.40
CA THR A 145 -11.50 -13.29 -7.99
C THR A 145 -10.40 -12.28 -8.31
N LEU A 146 -10.56 -11.60 -9.44
CA LEU A 146 -9.73 -10.46 -9.85
C LEU A 146 -10.39 -9.12 -9.54
N LEU A 147 -11.63 -9.15 -9.03
CA LEU A 147 -12.38 -7.97 -8.60
C LEU A 147 -11.80 -7.40 -7.29
N PRO A 148 -12.06 -6.12 -6.98
CA PRO A 148 -11.65 -5.55 -5.72
C PRO A 148 -12.29 -6.36 -4.59
N ILE A 149 -11.50 -6.57 -3.54
CA ILE A 149 -11.95 -7.30 -2.35
C ILE A 149 -12.55 -6.32 -1.36
N GLU A 150 -11.97 -5.12 -1.30
CA GLU A 150 -12.37 -4.04 -0.44
C GLU A 150 -12.00 -2.70 -1.09
N LEU A 151 -12.86 -1.70 -0.96
CA LEU A 151 -12.68 -0.40 -1.58
C LEU A 151 -12.80 0.74 -0.57
N LEU A 152 -11.73 1.52 -0.47
CA LEU A 152 -11.77 2.82 0.18
C LEU A 152 -12.69 3.78 -0.59
N GLY A 153 -13.49 4.55 0.16
CA GLY A 153 -14.35 5.59 -0.38
C GLY A 153 -15.72 5.11 -0.84
N VAL A 154 -16.01 3.81 -0.77
CA VAL A 154 -17.28 3.21 -1.22
C VAL A 154 -18.11 2.70 -0.05
N GLU A 155 -17.46 1.96 0.86
CA GLU A 155 -18.11 1.38 2.02
C GLU A 155 -18.08 2.34 3.20
N ARG A 156 -18.94 2.14 4.20
CA ARG A 156 -18.98 2.99 5.41
C ARG A 156 -17.82 2.71 6.36
N GLU A 157 -17.45 1.44 6.44
CA GLU A 157 -16.37 0.94 7.28
C GLU A 157 -15.36 0.27 6.37
N ILE A 158 -14.08 0.37 6.73
CA ILE A 158 -12.98 -0.29 6.01
C ILE A 158 -12.09 -1.03 7.00
N GLU A 159 -11.62 -2.19 6.58
CA GLU A 159 -10.59 -3.01 7.19
C GLU A 159 -9.20 -2.45 6.86
N LEU A 160 -8.92 -1.27 7.43
CA LEU A 160 -7.60 -0.68 7.33
C LEU A 160 -6.59 -1.45 8.19
N ARG A 161 -5.66 -2.13 7.52
CA ARG A 161 -4.47 -2.70 8.17
C ARG A 161 -3.39 -1.64 8.25
N CYS A 162 -2.77 -1.46 9.42
CA CYS A 162 -1.70 -0.50 9.60
C CYS A 162 -0.70 -0.98 10.64
N GLY A 163 0.53 -0.48 10.54
CA GLY A 163 1.61 -0.84 11.42
C GLY A 163 2.87 -0.08 11.11
N SER A 164 3.94 -0.44 11.79
CA SER A 164 5.27 0.10 11.53
C SER A 164 6.32 -0.95 11.84
N THR A 165 7.49 -0.80 11.21
CA THR A 165 8.69 -1.56 11.53
C THR A 165 9.90 -0.64 11.50
N ARG A 166 11.03 -1.17 11.95
CA ARG A 166 12.30 -0.47 11.84
C ARG A 166 12.73 -0.40 10.37
N PHE A 167 13.07 0.80 9.91
CA PHE A 167 13.65 1.02 8.59
C PHE A 167 15.18 1.07 8.72
N SER A 168 15.84 0.00 8.28
CA SER A 168 17.30 -0.15 8.21
C SER A 168 17.70 -0.64 6.82
N GLU A 169 18.82 -1.36 6.67
CA GLU A 169 19.30 -1.97 5.42
C GLU A 169 18.38 -3.07 4.84
N ASN A 170 17.14 -3.14 5.32
CA ASN A 170 16.14 -4.12 4.90
C ASN A 170 15.54 -3.69 3.56
N THR A 171 15.18 -4.68 2.75
CA THR A 171 14.38 -4.46 1.53
C THR A 171 12.94 -4.81 1.83
N PHE A 172 12.03 -3.93 1.43
CA PHE A 172 10.60 -4.20 1.52
C PHE A 172 10.06 -4.53 0.14
N VAL A 173 9.04 -5.38 0.08
CA VAL A 173 8.34 -5.67 -1.17
C VAL A 173 6.86 -5.50 -0.97
N ALA A 174 6.28 -4.56 -1.71
CA ALA A 174 4.85 -4.47 -1.91
C ALA A 174 4.45 -5.43 -3.03
N SER A 175 3.40 -6.22 -2.87
CA SER A 175 2.96 -7.11 -3.94
C SER A 175 1.46 -7.33 -4.00
N SER A 176 1.02 -7.83 -5.15
CA SER A 176 -0.33 -8.33 -5.36
C SER A 176 -0.31 -9.39 -6.44
N VAL A 177 -1.04 -10.48 -6.21
CA VAL A 177 -1.05 -11.64 -7.10
C VAL A 177 -2.48 -12.04 -7.46
N TYR A 178 -2.62 -12.70 -8.59
CA TYR A 178 -3.85 -13.38 -8.96
C TYR A 178 -3.53 -14.72 -9.60
N GLN A 179 -4.11 -15.79 -9.06
CA GLN A 179 -3.83 -17.18 -9.44
C GLN A 179 -2.33 -17.50 -9.55
N ASN A 180 -1.54 -16.82 -8.71
CA ASN A 180 -0.09 -16.92 -8.67
C ASN A 180 0.40 -16.92 -7.22
N GLN A 181 1.68 -17.25 -7.04
CA GLN A 181 2.37 -17.13 -5.76
C GLN A 181 3.74 -16.54 -6.02
N ILE A 182 4.02 -15.36 -5.48
CA ILE A 182 5.39 -14.86 -5.53
C ILE A 182 6.14 -15.48 -4.36
N GLN A 183 7.17 -16.26 -4.68
CA GLN A 183 8.20 -16.66 -3.72
C GLN A 183 9.43 -15.79 -3.96
N PHE A 184 9.94 -15.17 -2.91
CA PHE A 184 11.17 -14.41 -2.96
C PHE A 184 12.32 -15.32 -2.54
N ASN A 185 13.12 -15.78 -3.51
CA ASN A 185 14.33 -16.55 -3.21
C ASN A 185 15.51 -15.60 -3.09
N LEU A 186 16.06 -15.50 -1.88
CA LEU A 186 17.26 -14.73 -1.57
C LEU A 186 18.50 -15.54 -1.96
N VAL A 187 19.30 -15.04 -2.90
CA VAL A 187 20.56 -15.68 -3.28
C VAL A 187 21.65 -15.21 -2.32
N ALA A 188 22.23 -16.14 -1.55
CA ALA A 188 23.26 -15.86 -0.57
C ALA A 188 24.39 -14.99 -1.17
N GLY A 189 24.65 -13.84 -0.56
CA GLY A 189 25.75 -12.95 -0.94
C GLY A 189 25.50 -12.09 -2.19
N SER A 190 24.27 -12.00 -2.68
CA SER A 190 23.89 -11.05 -3.73
C SER A 190 22.55 -10.39 -3.44
N ASP A 191 22.43 -9.12 -3.80
CA ASP A 191 21.18 -8.35 -3.87
C ASP A 191 20.21 -8.87 -4.96
N GLN A 192 20.40 -10.12 -5.41
CA GLN A 192 19.64 -10.76 -6.46
C GLN A 192 18.60 -11.70 -5.86
N TRP A 193 17.38 -11.52 -6.36
CA TRP A 193 16.18 -12.19 -5.92
C TRP A 193 15.54 -12.77 -7.17
N SER A 194 15.10 -14.02 -7.11
CA SER A 194 14.29 -14.61 -8.17
C SER A 194 12.88 -14.86 -7.68
N ILE A 195 11.93 -14.74 -8.62
CA ILE A 195 10.54 -15.12 -8.39
C ILE A 195 10.49 -16.63 -8.54
N GLY A 196 10.28 -17.34 -7.43
CA GLY A 196 10.41 -18.80 -7.37
C GLY A 196 9.32 -19.58 -8.11
N HIS A 197 8.09 -19.07 -8.14
CA HIS A 197 6.97 -19.76 -8.78
C HIS A 197 6.14 -18.79 -9.62
N GLN A 198 5.87 -19.15 -10.87
CA GLN A 198 4.99 -18.40 -11.77
C GLN A 198 4.01 -19.38 -12.40
N SER A 199 2.73 -19.24 -12.07
CA SER A 199 1.67 -19.94 -12.82
C SER A 199 1.55 -19.32 -14.21
N VAL A 200 1.45 -20.16 -15.26
CA VAL A 200 1.27 -19.72 -16.66
C VAL A 200 0.03 -18.84 -16.84
N ASN A 201 -0.99 -19.06 -16.01
CA ASN A 201 -2.25 -18.31 -16.07
C ASN A 201 -2.32 -17.17 -15.05
N GLY A 202 -1.33 -17.09 -14.15
CA GLY A 202 -1.35 -16.14 -13.03
C GLY A 202 -0.74 -14.80 -13.40
N SER A 203 -1.33 -13.73 -12.88
CA SER A 203 -0.80 -12.36 -13.03
C SER A 203 -0.20 -11.90 -11.71
N TYR A 204 0.79 -11.02 -11.78
CA TYR A 204 1.38 -10.45 -10.58
C TYR A 204 1.85 -9.02 -10.81
N TRP A 205 1.88 -8.26 -9.72
CA TRP A 205 2.52 -6.97 -9.62
C TRP A 205 3.31 -6.94 -8.32
N TYR A 206 4.54 -6.42 -8.36
CA TYR A 206 5.28 -6.13 -7.14
C TYR A 206 6.16 -4.91 -7.31
N SER A 207 6.51 -4.29 -6.20
CA SER A 207 7.44 -3.18 -6.13
C SER A 207 8.43 -3.38 -5.01
N LYS A 208 9.72 -3.30 -5.35
CA LYS A 208 10.82 -3.37 -4.40
C LYS A 208 11.08 -1.97 -3.85
N ILE A 209 11.21 -1.88 -2.53
CA ILE A 209 11.48 -0.67 -1.79
C ILE A 209 12.81 -0.87 -1.06
N LYS A 210 13.85 -0.15 -1.47
CA LYS A 210 15.17 -0.19 -0.83
C LYS A 210 15.41 1.03 0.05
N SER A 211 16.02 0.80 1.21
CA SER A 211 16.70 1.86 1.96
C SER A 211 17.96 2.24 1.19
N GLU A 212 18.00 3.44 0.64
CA GLU A 212 19.26 4.10 0.30
C GLU A 212 19.88 4.74 1.55
#